data_AF-A0A957FGC7-F1
#
_entry.id   AF-A0A957FGC7-F1
#
_cell.length_a   1.000
_cell.length_b   1.000
_cell.length_c   1.000
_cell.angle_alpha   90.00
_cell.angle_beta   90.00
_cell.angle_gamma   90.00
#
_symmetry.space_group_name_H-M   'P 1'
#
loop_
_entity.id
_entity.type
_entity.pdbx_description
1 polymer ?
#
loop_
_entity_poly.entity_id
_entity_poly.type
_entity_poly.pdbx_seq_one_letter_code
_entity_poly.pdbx_strand_id
1 'polypeptide(L)'
;HGIRASNTAALFLEDVHVAADRLVGGVEGKGLAQAQAVFGYTRLMVGAFGLGAGWEALRRAIRYSQERVQAGAPLSQKQGYTHKLLVANAARLEAARAYIEWVAERLDAEGGHGLQTEGAVAKYAATEGGNRAAEDAIQALGGYGYTKEYMVEKIKRDVRITTIYEGTSEIMEWTIARDRWQEHLKSRGAYYQDWAARLDAVHAEEPQNGADVAALALRALATIMERCRLDRLTRNQHMLFRLGEWVAWAETAATFTARVTSHPTSAIPLTTETRQTLARIYARQAALKVAADGLQWAIGAGQSDPNLANSLNLPAIYQAQAGMIADMDCTVEALVKAFPA
;
A
#
# COMPACT_ATOMS: atom_id res chain seq x y z
N HIS A 1 21.83 7.00 9.20
CA HIS A 1 20.55 7.44 9.80
C HIS A 1 19.96 6.31 10.65
N GLY A 2 19.34 5.30 10.03
CA GLY A 2 18.99 4.01 10.65
C GLY A 2 19.88 2.86 10.20
N ILE A 3 19.40 1.63 10.40
CA ILE A 3 19.99 0.33 10.04
C ILE A 3 21.48 0.20 10.42
N ARG A 4 21.85 0.77 11.56
CA ARG A 4 23.26 0.90 12.00
C ARG A 4 23.96 -0.44 12.30
N ALA A 5 23.20 -1.52 12.43
CA ALA A 5 23.73 -2.86 12.58
C ALA A 5 24.12 -3.51 11.23
N SER A 6 23.69 -2.93 10.11
CA SER A 6 24.07 -3.36 8.77
C SER A 6 25.36 -2.65 8.35
N ASN A 7 26.36 -3.43 7.94
CA ASN A 7 27.59 -2.86 7.39
C ASN A 7 27.30 -2.29 6.00
N THR A 8 27.72 -1.05 5.77
CA THR A 8 27.66 -0.40 4.46
C THR A 8 29.03 0.16 4.16
N ALA A 9 29.66 -0.30 3.08
CA ALA A 9 30.99 0.13 2.66
C ALA A 9 31.03 0.34 1.14
N ALA A 10 31.92 1.22 0.68
CA ALA A 10 32.26 1.32 -0.73
C ALA A 10 33.15 0.14 -1.14
N LEU A 11 32.95 -0.39 -2.35
CA LEU A 11 33.81 -1.42 -2.93
C LEU A 11 34.65 -0.78 -4.05
N PHE A 12 35.97 -0.95 -3.96
CA PHE A 12 36.92 -0.50 -4.98
C PHE A 12 37.56 -1.73 -5.62
N LEU A 13 37.54 -1.77 -6.96
CA LEU A 13 38.07 -2.88 -7.75
C LEU A 13 39.12 -2.28 -8.70
N GLU A 14 40.39 -2.45 -8.38
CA GLU A 14 41.54 -2.01 -9.19
C GLU A 14 42.37 -3.25 -9.56
N ASP A 15 42.55 -3.48 -10.86
CA ASP A 15 43.26 -4.64 -11.43
C ASP A 15 42.85 -6.00 -10.83
N VAL A 16 41.58 -6.15 -10.47
CA VAL A 16 41.03 -7.39 -9.91
C VAL A 16 40.86 -8.43 -11.02
N HIS A 17 41.68 -9.48 -10.99
CA HIS A 17 41.52 -10.63 -11.87
C HIS A 17 40.28 -11.44 -11.47
N VAL A 18 39.36 -11.60 -12.42
CA VAL A 18 38.19 -12.48 -12.31
C VAL A 18 38.28 -13.52 -13.43
N ALA A 19 38.37 -14.81 -13.07
CA ALA A 19 38.47 -15.89 -14.05
C ALA A 19 37.17 -16.00 -14.87
N ALA A 20 37.29 -16.39 -16.15
CA ALA A 20 36.17 -16.44 -17.09
C ALA A 20 35.04 -17.40 -16.65
N ASP A 21 35.38 -18.45 -15.88
CA ASP A 21 34.43 -19.40 -15.30
C ASP A 21 33.58 -18.79 -14.16
N ARG A 22 33.86 -17.55 -13.74
CA ARG A 22 33.08 -16.79 -12.76
C ARG A 22 32.04 -15.86 -13.37
N LEU A 23 31.86 -15.89 -14.69
CA LEU A 23 30.80 -15.14 -15.37
C LEU A 23 29.42 -15.63 -14.94
N VAL A 24 28.71 -14.82 -14.16
CA VAL A 24 27.34 -15.11 -13.75
C VAL A 24 26.41 -15.09 -14.97
N GLY A 25 25.64 -16.16 -15.13
CA GLY A 25 24.68 -16.31 -16.23
C GLY A 25 25.30 -16.64 -17.60
N GLY A 26 26.61 -16.88 -17.67
CA GLY A 26 27.30 -17.54 -18.80
C GLY A 26 27.35 -16.78 -20.12
N VAL A 27 26.70 -15.63 -20.25
CA VAL A 27 26.65 -14.83 -21.48
C VAL A 27 26.91 -13.36 -21.17
N GLU A 28 27.93 -12.80 -21.81
CA GLU A 28 28.27 -11.38 -21.67
C GLU A 28 27.12 -10.47 -22.14
N GLY A 29 27.03 -9.29 -21.54
CA GLY A 29 26.02 -8.28 -21.90
C GLY A 29 24.59 -8.59 -21.42
N LYS A 30 24.35 -9.68 -20.70
CA LYS A 30 23.01 -10.05 -20.16
C LYS A 30 22.72 -9.58 -18.73
N GLY A 31 23.68 -8.91 -18.07
CA GLY A 31 23.57 -8.55 -16.65
C GLY A 31 22.36 -7.71 -16.29
N LEU A 32 21.98 -6.71 -17.11
CA LEU A 32 20.82 -5.86 -16.82
C LEU A 32 19.51 -6.65 -16.84
N ALA A 33 19.32 -7.52 -17.83
CA ALA A 33 18.11 -8.34 -17.93
C ALA A 33 18.02 -9.34 -16.77
N GLN A 34 19.14 -9.92 -16.36
CA GLN A 34 19.23 -10.82 -15.21
C GLN A 34 18.90 -10.08 -13.89
N ALA A 35 19.46 -8.88 -13.69
CA ALA A 35 19.15 -8.05 -12.52
C ALA A 35 17.67 -7.65 -12.48
N GLN A 36 17.06 -7.37 -13.64
CA GLN A 36 15.64 -7.03 -13.71
C GLN A 36 14.73 -8.24 -13.47
N ALA A 37 15.17 -9.45 -13.80
CA ALA A 37 14.35 -10.66 -13.65
C ALA A 37 13.99 -10.97 -12.20
N VAL A 38 14.79 -10.52 -11.22
CA VAL A 38 14.58 -10.81 -9.80
C VAL A 38 13.72 -9.77 -9.07
N PHE A 39 13.39 -8.63 -9.69
CA PHE A 39 12.74 -7.53 -8.99
C PHE A 39 11.34 -7.87 -8.45
N GLY A 40 10.59 -8.81 -9.04
CA GLY A 40 9.30 -9.26 -8.54
C GLY A 40 9.44 -9.79 -7.12
N TYR A 41 10.42 -10.66 -6.91
CA TYR A 41 10.74 -11.23 -5.60
C TYR A 41 11.47 -10.24 -4.67
N THR A 42 12.52 -9.55 -5.14
CA THR A 42 13.32 -8.68 -4.24
C THR A 42 12.52 -7.47 -3.76
N ARG A 43 11.62 -6.91 -4.58
CA ARG A 43 10.73 -5.83 -4.16
C ARG A 43 9.70 -6.33 -3.15
N LEU A 44 9.18 -7.54 -3.32
CA LEU A 44 8.28 -8.16 -2.35
C LEU A 44 8.97 -8.34 -0.98
N MET A 45 10.23 -8.81 -0.97
CA MET A 45 11.06 -8.92 0.24
C MET A 45 11.19 -7.56 0.95
N VAL A 46 11.49 -6.49 0.20
CA VAL A 46 11.54 -5.14 0.76
C VAL A 46 10.18 -4.67 1.28
N GLY A 47 9.09 -5.00 0.58
CA GLY A 47 7.72 -4.76 1.04
C GLY A 47 7.48 -5.40 2.41
N ALA A 48 7.91 -6.65 2.61
CA ALA A 48 7.80 -7.35 3.89
C ALA A 48 8.59 -6.66 5.01
N PHE A 49 9.77 -6.09 4.74
CA PHE A 49 10.51 -5.30 5.73
C PHE A 49 9.74 -4.04 6.15
N GLY A 50 9.17 -3.31 5.19
CA GLY A 50 8.34 -2.13 5.46
C GLY A 50 7.10 -2.48 6.29
N LEU A 51 6.39 -3.54 5.90
CA LEU A 51 5.21 -4.05 6.60
C LEU A 51 5.54 -4.44 8.05
N GLY A 52 6.58 -5.24 8.25
CA GLY A 52 6.99 -5.71 9.58
C GLY A 52 7.42 -4.57 10.49
N ALA A 53 8.22 -3.63 9.99
CA ALA A 53 8.61 -2.44 10.74
C ALA A 53 7.39 -1.57 11.11
N GLY A 54 6.47 -1.33 10.17
CA GLY A 54 5.24 -0.59 10.41
C GLY A 54 4.36 -1.22 11.50
N TRP A 55 4.13 -2.54 11.40
CA TRP A 55 3.34 -3.27 12.40
C TRP A 55 3.99 -3.31 13.77
N GLU A 56 5.32 -3.48 13.86
CA GLU A 56 6.01 -3.45 15.15
C GLU A 56 5.94 -2.07 15.81
N ALA A 57 6.06 -0.99 15.03
CA ALA A 57 5.86 0.37 15.55
C ALA A 57 4.42 0.59 16.02
N LEU A 58 3.44 0.20 15.21
CA LEU A 58 2.02 0.34 15.53
C LEU A 58 1.62 -0.48 16.76
N ARG A 59 2.10 -1.71 16.89
CA ARG A 59 1.87 -2.57 18.06
C ARG A 59 2.33 -1.91 19.36
N ARG A 60 3.49 -1.24 19.33
CA ARG A 60 4.01 -0.49 20.48
C ARG A 60 3.14 0.72 20.80
N ALA A 61 2.65 1.43 19.79
CA ALA A 61 1.71 2.55 19.96
C ALA A 61 0.37 2.08 20.56
N ILE A 62 -0.17 0.94 20.10
CA ILE A 62 -1.41 0.35 20.64
C ILE A 62 -1.25 0.00 22.13
N ARG A 63 -0.16 -0.67 22.51
CA ARG A 63 0.14 -1.01 23.90
C ARG A 63 0.30 0.23 24.78
N TYR A 64 1.12 1.18 24.34
CA TYR A 64 1.32 2.45 25.06
C TYR A 64 0.01 3.23 25.25
N SER A 65 -0.90 3.18 24.28
CA SER A 65 -2.17 3.90 24.37
C SER A 65 -3.07 3.43 25.51
N GLN A 66 -2.90 2.18 25.96
CA GLN A 66 -3.68 1.59 27.07
C GLN A 66 -3.13 2.01 28.44
N GLU A 67 -1.82 2.31 28.53
CA GLU A 67 -1.14 2.68 29.77
C GLU A 67 -1.13 4.20 30.00
N ARG A 68 -0.99 4.98 28.93
CA ARG A 68 -0.84 6.43 29.04
C ARG A 68 -2.17 7.11 29.30
N VAL A 69 -2.32 7.70 30.50
CA VAL A 69 -3.48 8.51 30.88
C VAL A 69 -3.26 9.99 30.57
N GLN A 70 -4.18 10.60 29.83
CA GLN A 70 -4.26 12.04 29.59
C GLN A 70 -5.71 12.51 29.56
N ALA A 71 -5.97 13.70 30.10
CA ALA A 71 -7.33 14.22 30.23
C ALA A 71 -8.31 13.18 30.83
N GLY A 72 -7.90 12.58 31.95
CA GLY A 72 -8.72 11.70 32.78
C GLY A 72 -8.93 10.26 32.30
N ALA A 73 -8.40 9.83 31.16
CA ALA A 73 -8.54 8.45 30.68
C ALA A 73 -7.34 7.98 29.82
N PRO A 74 -7.17 6.66 29.61
CA PRO A 74 -6.20 6.14 28.65
C PRO A 74 -6.36 6.72 27.25
N LEU A 75 -5.26 6.86 26.50
CA LEU A 75 -5.28 7.33 25.11
C LEU A 75 -6.08 6.40 24.19
N SER A 76 -6.15 5.11 24.51
CA SER A 76 -6.96 4.11 23.79
C SER A 76 -8.47 4.44 23.79
N GLN A 77 -8.94 5.28 24.71
CA GLN A 77 -10.34 5.73 24.78
C GLN A 77 -10.57 7.07 24.07
N LYS A 78 -9.55 7.64 23.42
CA LYS A 78 -9.63 8.96 22.77
C LYS A 78 -9.67 8.79 21.25
N GLN A 79 -10.87 8.85 20.66
CA GLN A 79 -11.08 8.68 19.21
C GLN A 79 -10.12 9.53 18.35
N GLY A 80 -9.94 10.82 18.70
CA GLY A 80 -9.04 11.71 17.96
C GLY A 80 -7.57 11.23 17.90
N TYR A 81 -7.14 10.44 18.88
CA TYR A 81 -5.84 9.77 18.91
C TYR A 81 -5.90 8.44 18.14
N THR A 82 -6.84 7.56 18.50
CA THR A 82 -6.87 6.18 18.01
C THR A 82 -7.22 6.10 16.53
N HIS A 83 -8.22 6.85 16.08
CA HIS A 83 -8.65 6.87 14.67
C HIS A 83 -7.51 7.35 13.76
N LYS A 84 -6.82 8.42 14.17
CA LYS A 84 -5.76 9.05 13.37
C LYS A 84 -4.45 8.25 13.37
N LEU A 85 -4.01 7.79 14.53
CA LEU A 85 -2.66 7.23 14.69
C LEU A 85 -2.63 5.71 14.66
N LEU A 86 -3.73 5.02 15.01
CA LEU A 86 -3.77 3.57 15.08
C LEU A 86 -4.55 2.95 13.92
N VAL A 87 -5.85 3.27 13.83
CA VAL A 87 -6.78 2.60 12.90
C VAL A 87 -6.40 2.83 11.44
N ALA A 88 -6.13 4.08 11.06
CA ALA A 88 -5.76 4.40 9.69
C ALA A 88 -4.47 3.69 9.24
N ASN A 89 -3.51 3.48 10.16
CA ASN A 89 -2.28 2.76 9.87
C ASN A 89 -2.50 1.24 9.81
N ALA A 90 -3.31 0.69 10.72
CA ALA A 90 -3.69 -0.72 10.66
C ALA A 90 -4.35 -1.07 9.31
N ALA A 91 -5.26 -0.23 8.82
CA ALA A 91 -5.96 -0.47 7.56
C ALA A 91 -5.00 -0.47 6.36
N ARG A 92 -4.05 0.49 6.31
CA ARG A 92 -3.01 0.54 5.27
C ARG A 92 -2.09 -0.67 5.30
N LEU A 93 -1.65 -1.07 6.49
CA LEU A 93 -0.73 -2.20 6.65
C LEU A 93 -1.40 -3.54 6.32
N GLU A 94 -2.68 -3.74 6.68
CA GLU A 94 -3.40 -4.97 6.28
C GLU A 94 -3.71 -5.01 4.78
N ALA A 95 -4.02 -3.88 4.15
CA ALA A 95 -4.17 -3.84 2.69
C ALA A 95 -2.86 -4.22 1.97
N ALA A 96 -1.73 -3.68 2.45
CA ALA A 96 -0.41 -4.03 1.95
C ALA A 96 -0.05 -5.51 2.21
N ARG A 97 -0.41 -6.04 3.39
CA ARG A 97 -0.23 -7.47 3.74
C ARG A 97 -0.99 -8.37 2.77
N ALA A 98 -2.28 -8.11 2.58
CA ALA A 98 -3.11 -8.93 1.70
C ALA A 98 -2.56 -8.96 0.26
N TYR A 99 -2.03 -7.83 -0.22
CA TYR A 99 -1.38 -7.76 -1.52
C TYR A 99 -0.03 -8.48 -1.54
N ILE A 100 0.81 -8.34 -0.50
CA ILE A 100 2.07 -9.08 -0.38
C ILE A 100 1.83 -10.59 -0.40
N GLU A 101 0.88 -11.08 0.38
CA GLU A 101 0.54 -12.51 0.47
C GLU A 101 0.00 -13.02 -0.88
N TRP A 102 -0.86 -12.23 -1.55
CA TRP A 102 -1.34 -12.56 -2.89
C TRP A 102 -0.22 -12.66 -3.94
N VAL A 103 0.77 -11.77 -3.90
CA VAL A 103 1.93 -11.82 -4.81
C VAL A 103 2.85 -12.98 -4.45
N ALA A 104 3.07 -13.26 -3.16
CA ALA A 104 3.88 -14.37 -2.69
C ALA A 104 3.35 -15.72 -3.20
N GLU A 105 2.04 -15.97 -3.01
CA GLU A 105 1.37 -17.19 -3.49
C GLU A 105 1.56 -17.41 -5.00
N ARG A 106 1.47 -16.33 -5.78
CA ARG A 106 1.64 -16.40 -7.23
C ARG A 106 3.09 -16.61 -7.65
N LEU A 107 4.04 -15.96 -6.98
CA LEU A 107 5.46 -16.20 -7.20
C LEU A 107 5.81 -17.66 -6.90
N ASP A 108 5.32 -18.21 -5.78
CA ASP A 108 5.57 -19.60 -5.41
C ASP A 108 4.98 -20.58 -6.45
N ALA A 109 3.78 -20.29 -6.98
CA ALA A 109 3.16 -21.07 -8.04
C ALA A 109 3.91 -20.99 -9.39
N GLU A 110 4.56 -19.86 -9.68
CA GLU A 110 5.27 -19.59 -10.95
C GLU A 110 6.80 -19.78 -10.83
N GLY A 111 7.29 -20.42 -9.76
CA GLY A 111 8.71 -20.75 -9.59
C GLY A 111 9.62 -19.55 -9.25
N GLY A 112 9.06 -18.48 -8.68
CA GLY A 112 9.79 -17.32 -8.17
C GLY A 112 10.18 -16.26 -9.21
N HIS A 113 9.61 -16.33 -10.42
CA HIS A 113 9.90 -15.41 -11.51
C HIS A 113 8.66 -14.62 -11.95
N GLY A 114 8.86 -13.45 -12.56
CA GLY A 114 7.77 -12.60 -13.06
C GLY A 114 7.24 -11.59 -12.05
N LEU A 115 6.01 -11.11 -12.25
CA LEU A 115 5.27 -10.22 -11.33
C LEU A 115 6.00 -8.94 -10.92
N GLN A 116 6.72 -8.33 -11.86
CA GLN A 116 7.57 -7.16 -11.61
C GLN A 116 6.76 -5.92 -11.21
N THR A 117 5.57 -5.75 -11.82
CA THR A 117 4.65 -4.65 -11.55
C THR A 117 3.95 -4.86 -10.21
N GLU A 118 3.50 -6.07 -9.93
CA GLU A 118 2.86 -6.44 -8.65
C GLU A 118 3.87 -6.31 -7.50
N GLY A 119 5.11 -6.77 -7.67
CA GLY A 119 6.19 -6.55 -6.70
C GLY A 119 6.42 -5.05 -6.43
N ALA A 120 6.29 -4.19 -7.45
CA ALA A 120 6.37 -2.74 -7.26
C ALA A 120 5.17 -2.17 -6.47
N VAL A 121 3.93 -2.62 -6.75
CA VAL A 121 2.74 -2.24 -5.97
C VAL A 121 2.89 -2.67 -4.51
N ALA A 122 3.27 -3.92 -4.28
CA ALA A 122 3.48 -4.49 -2.94
C ALA A 122 4.51 -3.68 -2.15
N LYS A 123 5.68 -3.42 -2.78
CA LYS A 123 6.74 -2.61 -2.18
C LYS A 123 6.27 -1.20 -1.87
N TYR A 124 5.68 -0.51 -2.83
CA TYR A 124 5.22 0.86 -2.65
C TYR A 124 4.23 0.95 -1.48
N ALA A 125 3.16 0.17 -1.51
CA ALA A 125 2.12 0.22 -0.50
C ALA A 125 2.64 -0.12 0.91
N ALA A 126 3.45 -1.17 1.03
CA ALA A 126 3.97 -1.61 2.31
C ALA A 126 5.05 -0.69 2.89
N THR A 127 5.93 -0.15 2.05
CA THR A 127 7.05 0.68 2.54
C THR A 127 6.63 2.11 2.85
N GLU A 128 5.72 2.70 2.07
CA GLU A 128 5.08 3.98 2.40
C GLU A 128 4.17 3.84 3.63
N GLY A 129 3.33 2.80 3.67
CA GLY A 129 2.48 2.49 4.82
C GLY A 129 3.28 2.23 6.09
N GLY A 130 4.38 1.47 5.99
CA GLY A 130 5.29 1.20 7.11
C GLY A 130 6.02 2.45 7.60
N ASN A 131 6.47 3.31 6.69
CA ASN A 131 7.09 4.59 7.05
C ASN A 131 6.12 5.53 7.75
N ARG A 132 4.86 5.56 7.29
CA ARG A 132 3.79 6.36 7.90
C ARG A 132 3.42 5.84 9.28
N ALA A 133 3.23 4.53 9.42
CA ALA A 133 2.93 3.90 10.71
C ALA A 133 4.04 4.13 11.74
N ALA A 134 5.30 4.05 11.33
CA ALA A 134 6.42 4.35 12.23
C ALA A 134 6.49 5.83 12.65
N GLU A 135 6.15 6.76 11.75
CA GLU A 135 6.08 8.19 12.07
C GLU A 135 4.93 8.48 13.03
N ASP A 136 3.73 7.97 12.72
CA ASP A 136 2.56 8.14 13.57
C ASP A 136 2.74 7.44 14.93
N ALA A 137 3.55 6.37 15.02
CA ALA A 137 3.90 5.72 16.28
C ALA A 137 4.81 6.60 17.15
N ILE A 138 5.75 7.35 16.57
CA ILE A 138 6.50 8.39 17.31
C ILE A 138 5.52 9.42 17.86
N GLN A 139 4.64 9.94 16.99
CA GLN A 139 3.62 10.92 17.37
C GLN A 139 2.68 10.39 18.47
N ALA A 140 2.35 9.10 18.43
CA ALA A 140 1.50 8.40 19.38
C ALA A 140 2.12 8.28 20.78
N LEU A 141 3.44 8.20 20.87
CA LEU A 141 4.17 8.20 22.13
C LEU A 141 4.54 9.62 22.61
N GLY A 142 4.34 10.64 21.77
CA GLY A 142 4.68 12.04 22.07
C GLY A 142 6.19 12.21 22.26
N GLY A 143 6.59 12.99 23.26
CA GLY A 143 8.02 13.24 23.53
C GLY A 143 8.83 11.96 23.74
N TYR A 144 8.24 10.93 24.36
CA TYR A 144 8.88 9.62 24.56
C TYR A 144 9.18 8.91 23.24
N GLY A 145 8.31 9.06 22.23
CA GLY A 145 8.53 8.47 20.91
C GLY A 145 9.76 9.04 20.19
N TYR A 146 10.26 10.20 20.63
CA TYR A 146 11.44 10.86 20.07
C TYR A 146 12.73 10.51 20.81
N THR A 147 12.68 9.74 21.90
CA THR A 147 13.86 9.36 22.67
C THR A 147 14.32 7.93 22.35
N LYS A 148 15.61 7.65 22.54
CA LYS A 148 16.22 6.37 22.13
C LYS A 148 15.80 5.20 23.00
N GLU A 149 15.26 5.47 24.19
CA GLU A 149 14.72 4.48 25.12
C GLU A 149 13.48 3.78 24.55
N TYR A 150 12.75 4.44 23.64
CA TYR A 150 11.55 3.88 23.01
C TYR A 150 11.84 3.40 21.59
N MET A 151 11.58 2.12 21.33
CA MET A 151 11.94 1.49 20.05
C MET A 151 11.25 2.07 18.81
N VAL A 152 10.13 2.76 18.95
CA VAL A 152 9.49 3.44 17.80
C VAL A 152 10.44 4.45 17.14
N GLU A 153 11.31 5.11 17.91
CA GLU A 153 12.36 6.02 17.41
C GLU A 153 13.34 5.26 16.50
N LYS A 154 13.84 4.12 16.97
CA LYS A 154 14.76 3.28 16.20
C LYS A 154 14.09 2.73 14.95
N ILE A 155 12.88 2.19 15.09
CA ILE A 155 12.12 1.63 13.97
C ILE A 155 11.92 2.68 12.88
N LYS A 156 11.55 3.92 13.25
CA LYS A 156 11.35 4.98 12.25
C LYS A 156 12.63 5.32 11.49
N ARG A 157 13.77 5.43 12.17
CA ARG A 157 15.06 5.67 11.49
C ARG A 157 15.42 4.52 10.54
N ASP A 158 15.13 3.28 10.94
CA ASP A 158 15.49 2.08 10.20
C ASP A 158 14.60 1.87 8.98
N VAL A 159 13.27 2.01 9.12
CA VAL A 159 12.32 1.82 8.02
C VAL A 159 12.45 2.87 6.91
N ARG A 160 13.09 4.02 7.17
CA ARG A 160 13.23 5.09 6.17
C ARG A 160 13.92 4.64 4.89
N ILE A 161 14.85 3.68 4.97
CA ILE A 161 15.59 3.20 3.80
C ILE A 161 14.71 2.41 2.82
N THR A 162 13.57 1.87 3.28
CA THR A 162 12.78 0.94 2.48
C THR A 162 12.10 1.58 1.26
N THR A 163 11.91 2.90 1.30
CA THR A 163 11.36 3.69 0.20
C THR A 163 12.45 4.22 -0.76
N ILE A 164 13.71 3.79 -0.57
CA ILE A 164 14.87 4.25 -1.35
C ILE A 164 15.53 3.10 -2.12
N TYR A 165 15.93 2.03 -1.42
CA TYR A 165 16.61 0.90 -2.08
C TYR A 165 15.64 0.01 -2.88
N GLU A 166 16.16 -0.85 -3.75
CA GLU A 166 15.33 -1.62 -4.70
C GLU A 166 14.37 -0.71 -5.50
N GLY A 167 14.88 0.47 -5.89
CA GLY A 167 14.17 1.58 -6.52
C GLY A 167 13.49 2.53 -5.52
N THR A 168 13.45 3.83 -5.78
CA THR A 168 12.71 4.75 -4.90
C THR A 168 11.19 4.57 -5.06
N SER A 169 10.40 5.14 -4.15
CA SER A 169 8.94 5.15 -4.27
C SER A 169 8.48 5.76 -5.60
N GLU A 170 9.13 6.81 -6.09
CA GLU A 170 8.82 7.45 -7.37
C GLU A 170 9.11 6.51 -8.57
N ILE A 171 10.16 5.68 -8.46
CA ILE A 171 10.44 4.65 -9.46
C ILE A 171 9.39 3.54 -9.42
N MET A 172 8.86 3.21 -8.23
CA MET A 172 7.73 2.28 -8.13
C MET A 172 6.49 2.87 -8.80
N GLU A 173 6.10 4.11 -8.45
CA GLU A 173 4.97 4.82 -9.06
C GLU A 173 5.09 4.84 -10.59
N TRP A 174 6.25 5.21 -11.12
CA TRP A 174 6.48 5.23 -12.56
C TRP A 174 6.37 3.84 -13.19
N THR A 175 6.96 2.81 -12.57
CA THR A 175 6.91 1.43 -13.06
C THR A 175 5.46 0.93 -13.11
N ILE A 176 4.72 1.14 -12.02
CA ILE A 176 3.31 0.77 -11.88
C ILE A 176 2.47 1.49 -12.95
N ALA A 177 2.63 2.80 -13.06
CA ALA A 177 1.87 3.61 -14.00
C ALA A 177 2.14 3.19 -15.45
N ARG A 178 3.42 3.03 -15.83
CA ARG A 178 3.82 2.62 -17.18
C ARG A 178 3.20 1.28 -17.58
N ASP A 179 3.30 0.28 -16.72
CA ASP A 179 2.86 -1.07 -17.04
C ASP A 179 1.33 -1.17 -17.07
N ARG A 180 0.64 -0.58 -16.08
CA ARG A 180 -0.83 -0.57 -16.06
C ARG A 180 -1.43 0.33 -17.14
N TRP A 181 -0.72 1.37 -17.56
CA TRP A 181 -1.10 2.15 -18.74
C TRP A 181 -1.13 1.29 -20.01
N GLN A 182 -0.12 0.43 -20.20
CA GLN A 182 -0.11 -0.49 -21.33
C GLN A 182 -1.29 -1.48 -21.28
N GLU A 183 -1.61 -2.02 -20.11
CA GLU A 183 -2.77 -2.90 -19.94
C GLU A 183 -4.10 -2.19 -20.19
N HIS A 184 -4.25 -0.94 -19.75
CA HIS A 184 -5.42 -0.12 -20.09
C HIS A 184 -5.57 0.06 -21.61
N LEU A 185 -4.48 0.36 -22.31
CA LEU A 185 -4.50 0.51 -23.78
C LEU A 185 -4.82 -0.80 -24.51
N LYS A 186 -4.17 -1.91 -24.13
CA LYS A 186 -4.37 -3.22 -24.77
C LYS A 186 -5.80 -3.73 -24.57
N SER A 187 -6.33 -3.57 -23.36
CA SER A 187 -7.68 -3.98 -22.99
C SER A 187 -8.77 -2.99 -23.44
N ARG A 188 -8.40 -1.86 -24.04
CA ARG A 188 -9.32 -0.77 -24.42
C ARG A 188 -10.15 -0.29 -23.22
N GLY A 189 -9.52 -0.19 -22.06
CA GLY A 189 -10.11 0.25 -20.81
C GLY A 189 -10.86 -0.83 -20.01
N ALA A 190 -10.94 -2.06 -20.51
CA ALA A 190 -11.66 -3.14 -19.82
C ALA A 190 -10.95 -3.63 -18.55
N TYR A 191 -9.61 -3.56 -18.46
CA TYR A 191 -8.84 -4.21 -17.40
C TYR A 191 -9.37 -3.97 -15.97
N TYR A 192 -9.54 -2.70 -15.57
CA TYR A 192 -10.06 -2.38 -14.23
C TYR A 192 -11.59 -2.45 -14.13
N GLN A 193 -12.31 -2.35 -15.25
CA GLN A 193 -13.76 -2.59 -15.27
C GLN A 193 -14.09 -4.06 -14.97
N ASP A 194 -13.34 -4.98 -15.58
CA ASP A 194 -13.46 -6.43 -15.35
C ASP A 194 -13.07 -6.81 -13.92
N TRP A 195 -12.11 -6.09 -13.34
CA TRP A 195 -11.74 -6.31 -11.93
C TRP A 195 -12.82 -5.79 -10.98
N ALA A 196 -13.43 -4.64 -11.28
CA ALA A 196 -14.58 -4.12 -10.53
C ALA A 196 -15.79 -5.07 -10.62
N ALA A 197 -16.09 -5.63 -11.80
CA ALA A 197 -17.18 -6.59 -11.96
C ALA A 197 -16.97 -7.87 -11.13
N ARG A 198 -15.73 -8.35 -11.01
CA ARG A 198 -15.39 -9.47 -10.12
C ARG A 198 -15.62 -9.13 -8.65
N LEU A 199 -15.31 -7.90 -8.23
CA LEU A 199 -15.58 -7.45 -6.86
C LEU A 199 -17.08 -7.29 -6.57
N ASP A 200 -17.90 -6.91 -7.55
CA ASP A 200 -19.36 -6.92 -7.34
C ASP A 200 -19.86 -8.34 -7.07
N ALA A 201 -19.33 -9.35 -7.76
CA ALA A 201 -19.67 -10.76 -7.50
C ALA A 201 -19.23 -11.19 -6.09
N VAL A 202 -18.02 -10.79 -5.68
CA VAL A 202 -17.54 -11.01 -4.31
C VAL A 202 -18.47 -10.32 -3.28
N HIS A 203 -18.90 -9.09 -3.53
CA HIS A 203 -19.81 -8.38 -2.63
C HIS A 203 -21.18 -9.07 -2.53
N ALA A 204 -21.68 -9.64 -3.63
CA ALA A 204 -22.95 -10.38 -3.62
C ALA A 204 -22.90 -11.62 -2.71
N GLU A 205 -21.73 -12.26 -2.60
CA GLU A 205 -21.50 -13.39 -1.68
C GLU A 205 -21.16 -12.91 -0.26
N GLU A 206 -20.38 -11.84 -0.14
CA GLU A 206 -19.79 -11.34 1.11
C GLU A 206 -20.03 -9.83 1.31
N PRO A 207 -21.25 -9.40 1.68
CA PRO A 207 -21.63 -7.98 1.67
C PRO A 207 -20.85 -7.09 2.66
N GLN A 208 -20.17 -7.70 3.64
CA GLN A 208 -19.53 -7.00 4.74
C GLN A 208 -18.04 -6.72 4.51
N ASN A 209 -17.43 -7.20 3.41
CA ASN A 209 -15.98 -7.05 3.22
C ASN A 209 -15.55 -5.73 2.54
N GLY A 210 -16.50 -4.92 2.03
CA GLY A 210 -16.23 -3.65 1.35
C GLY A 210 -15.82 -3.78 -0.12
N ALA A 211 -16.04 -4.94 -0.75
CA ALA A 211 -15.69 -5.18 -2.15
C ALA A 211 -16.44 -4.25 -3.12
N ASP A 212 -17.68 -3.87 -2.83
CA ASP A 212 -18.45 -2.87 -3.59
C ASP A 212 -17.75 -1.50 -3.62
N VAL A 213 -17.22 -1.05 -2.48
CA VAL A 213 -16.50 0.23 -2.39
C VAL A 213 -15.14 0.16 -3.10
N ALA A 214 -14.43 -0.96 -2.99
CA ALA A 214 -13.21 -1.17 -3.76
C ALA A 214 -13.48 -1.22 -5.27
N ALA A 215 -14.64 -1.77 -5.69
CA ALA A 215 -15.07 -1.74 -7.08
C ALA A 215 -15.34 -0.31 -7.58
N LEU A 216 -15.90 0.58 -6.75
CA LEU A 216 -16.01 2.01 -7.06
C LEU A 216 -14.62 2.65 -7.29
N ALA A 217 -13.62 2.31 -6.47
CA ALA A 217 -12.26 2.82 -6.65
C ALA A 217 -11.66 2.40 -8.01
N LEU A 218 -11.84 1.13 -8.40
CA LEU A 218 -11.36 0.61 -9.69
C LEU A 218 -12.08 1.24 -10.89
N ARG A 219 -13.40 1.46 -10.79
CA ARG A 219 -14.16 2.17 -11.83
C ARG A 219 -13.71 3.62 -11.98
N ALA A 220 -13.51 4.32 -10.86
CA ALA A 220 -12.98 5.67 -10.87
C ALA A 220 -11.58 5.71 -11.50
N LEU A 221 -10.71 4.74 -11.18
CA LEU A 221 -9.39 4.60 -11.79
C LEU A 221 -9.48 4.41 -13.31
N ALA A 222 -10.34 3.51 -13.78
CA ALA A 222 -10.56 3.29 -15.22
C ALA A 222 -11.02 4.58 -15.93
N THR A 223 -11.95 5.31 -15.32
CA THR A 223 -12.43 6.61 -15.85
C THR A 223 -11.30 7.64 -15.91
N ILE A 224 -10.49 7.78 -14.86
CA ILE A 224 -9.35 8.71 -14.84
C ILE A 224 -8.31 8.33 -15.89
N MET A 225 -7.96 7.05 -16.01
CA MET A 225 -7.00 6.58 -17.00
C MET A 225 -7.49 6.85 -18.42
N GLU A 226 -8.78 6.65 -18.67
CA GLU A 226 -9.37 6.95 -19.98
C GLU A 226 -9.38 8.45 -20.27
N ARG A 227 -9.70 9.29 -19.28
CA ARG A 227 -9.56 10.75 -19.43
C ARG A 227 -8.12 11.17 -19.72
N CYS A 228 -7.17 10.59 -19.01
CA CYS A 228 -5.74 10.82 -19.24
C CYS A 228 -5.33 10.44 -20.66
N ARG A 229 -5.95 9.41 -21.26
CA ARG A 229 -5.67 8.95 -22.63
C ARG A 229 -6.20 9.92 -23.65
N LEU A 230 -7.45 10.33 -23.49
CA LEU A 230 -8.13 11.22 -24.42
C LEU A 230 -7.47 12.61 -24.47
N ASP A 231 -7.11 13.18 -23.31
CA ASP A 231 -6.47 14.50 -23.23
C ASP A 231 -4.94 14.45 -23.22
N ARG A 232 -4.33 13.25 -23.31
CA ARG A 232 -2.87 13.05 -23.27
C ARG A 232 -2.23 13.64 -22.00
N LEU A 233 -2.92 13.54 -20.86
CA LEU A 233 -2.49 14.11 -19.58
C LEU A 233 -1.20 13.48 -19.04
N THR A 234 -0.88 12.25 -19.45
CA THR A 234 0.36 11.55 -19.06
C THR A 234 1.63 12.16 -19.64
N ARG A 235 1.53 13.15 -20.54
CA ARG A 235 2.66 14.01 -20.93
C ARG A 235 3.16 14.86 -19.75
N ASN A 236 2.28 15.14 -18.79
CA ASN A 236 2.68 15.69 -17.51
C ASN A 236 3.26 14.57 -16.63
N GLN A 237 4.54 14.66 -16.29
CA GLN A 237 5.24 13.65 -15.50
C GLN A 237 4.60 13.45 -14.12
N HIS A 238 4.10 14.52 -13.50
CA HIS A 238 3.43 14.43 -12.21
C HIS A 238 2.14 13.60 -12.33
N MET A 239 1.32 13.82 -13.37
CA MET A 239 0.14 12.98 -13.63
C MET A 239 0.50 11.50 -13.78
N LEU A 240 1.61 11.21 -14.47
CA LEU A 240 2.07 9.83 -14.63
C LEU A 240 2.42 9.19 -13.28
N PHE A 241 3.08 9.90 -12.37
CA PHE A 241 3.44 9.35 -11.06
C PHE A 241 2.21 9.19 -10.17
N ARG A 242 1.29 10.17 -10.19
CA ARG A 242 0.01 10.10 -9.47
C ARG A 242 -0.86 8.91 -9.92
N LEU A 243 -0.86 8.58 -11.21
CA LEU A 243 -1.50 7.35 -11.70
C LEU A 243 -0.92 6.09 -11.03
N GLY A 244 0.39 6.02 -10.85
CA GLY A 244 1.05 4.91 -10.15
C GLY A 244 0.60 4.76 -8.70
N GLU A 245 0.50 5.88 -7.98
CA GLU A 245 -0.03 5.89 -6.61
C GLU A 245 -1.49 5.42 -6.58
N TRP A 246 -2.36 5.95 -7.46
CA TRP A 246 -3.78 5.60 -7.49
C TRP A 246 -4.02 4.13 -7.84
N VAL A 247 -3.24 3.60 -8.77
CA VAL A 247 -3.21 2.16 -9.05
C VAL A 247 -2.89 1.40 -7.77
N ALA A 248 -1.80 1.73 -7.07
CA ALA A 248 -1.41 0.99 -5.87
C ALA A 248 -2.51 0.99 -4.80
N TRP A 249 -3.19 2.11 -4.58
CA TRP A 249 -4.34 2.20 -3.67
C TRP A 249 -5.52 1.35 -4.13
N ALA A 250 -5.88 1.40 -5.41
CA ALA A 250 -7.02 0.65 -5.93
C ALA A 250 -6.76 -0.86 -5.95
N GLU A 251 -5.57 -1.31 -6.37
CA GLU A 251 -5.25 -2.73 -6.43
C GLU A 251 -5.14 -3.38 -5.04
N THR A 252 -4.53 -2.68 -4.08
CA THR A 252 -4.41 -3.18 -2.71
C THR A 252 -5.78 -3.22 -2.01
N ALA A 253 -6.65 -2.23 -2.27
CA ALA A 253 -8.03 -2.26 -1.77
C ALA A 253 -8.81 -3.44 -2.36
N ALA A 254 -8.75 -3.61 -3.69
CA ALA A 254 -9.39 -4.71 -4.38
C ALA A 254 -8.93 -6.08 -3.88
N THR A 255 -7.61 -6.24 -3.71
CA THR A 255 -7.03 -7.50 -3.25
C THR A 255 -7.40 -7.80 -1.80
N PHE A 256 -7.41 -6.77 -0.94
CA PHE A 256 -7.76 -6.94 0.45
C PHE A 256 -9.22 -7.36 0.62
N THR A 257 -10.16 -6.64 -0.01
CA THR A 257 -11.59 -6.95 0.10
C THR A 257 -11.95 -8.29 -0.54
N ALA A 258 -11.32 -8.66 -1.65
CA ALA A 258 -11.53 -9.96 -2.30
C ALA A 258 -11.06 -11.16 -1.47
N ARG A 259 -10.04 -10.98 -0.64
CA ARG A 259 -9.34 -12.07 0.05
C ARG A 259 -9.61 -12.15 1.54
N VAL A 260 -10.14 -11.10 2.16
CA VAL A 260 -10.24 -11.02 3.63
C VAL A 260 -10.99 -12.19 4.27
N THR A 261 -12.04 -12.70 3.61
CA THR A 261 -12.79 -13.89 4.07
C THR A 261 -12.14 -15.20 3.58
N SER A 262 -11.77 -15.28 2.30
CA SER A 262 -11.34 -16.53 1.65
C SER A 262 -9.90 -16.95 1.96
N HIS A 263 -9.03 -16.01 2.31
CA HIS A 263 -7.61 -16.24 2.59
C HIS A 263 -7.22 -15.55 3.92
N PRO A 264 -7.67 -16.09 5.07
CA PRO A 264 -7.30 -15.52 6.35
C PRO A 264 -5.80 -15.67 6.62
N THR A 265 -5.16 -14.58 7.06
CA THR A 265 -3.75 -14.59 7.47
C THR A 265 -3.63 -14.99 8.94
N SER A 266 -2.61 -15.76 9.27
CA SER A 266 -2.21 -16.06 10.65
C SER A 266 -1.05 -15.18 11.14
N ALA A 267 -0.60 -14.22 10.33
CA ALA A 267 0.57 -13.39 10.63
C ALA A 267 0.33 -12.36 11.75
N ILE A 268 -0.95 -12.10 12.08
CA ILE A 268 -1.35 -11.12 13.10
C ILE A 268 -2.61 -11.60 13.82
N PRO A 269 -2.76 -11.36 15.14
CA PRO A 269 -3.89 -11.89 15.91
C PRO A 269 -5.18 -11.06 15.74
N LEU A 270 -5.57 -10.76 14.50
CA LEU A 270 -6.83 -10.08 14.18
C LEU A 270 -7.84 -11.07 13.60
N THR A 271 -9.08 -11.00 14.08
CA THR A 271 -10.16 -11.85 13.56
C THR A 271 -10.52 -11.47 12.12
N THR A 272 -11.21 -12.36 11.41
CA THR A 272 -11.70 -12.07 10.06
C THR A 272 -12.65 -10.88 10.05
N GLU A 273 -13.55 -10.76 11.03
CA GLU A 273 -14.48 -9.64 11.15
C GLU A 273 -13.74 -8.32 11.36
N THR A 274 -12.69 -8.33 12.19
CA THR A 274 -11.84 -7.14 12.40
C THR A 274 -11.15 -6.74 11.10
N ARG A 275 -10.64 -7.71 10.35
CA ARG A 275 -10.00 -7.45 9.05
C ARG A 275 -11.00 -7.00 8.00
N GLN A 276 -12.24 -7.49 8.00
CA GLN A 276 -13.31 -6.98 7.13
C GLN A 276 -13.60 -5.50 7.43
N THR A 277 -13.64 -5.12 8.71
CA THR A 277 -13.77 -3.70 9.11
C THR A 277 -12.61 -2.85 8.61
N LEU A 278 -11.36 -3.33 8.76
CA LEU A 278 -10.18 -2.66 8.20
C LEU A 278 -10.23 -2.56 6.66
N ALA A 279 -10.73 -3.60 5.99
CA ALA A 279 -10.89 -3.64 4.53
C ALA A 279 -11.91 -2.58 4.07
N ARG A 280 -13.06 -2.47 4.74
CA ARG A 280 -14.05 -1.41 4.46
C ARG A 280 -13.47 -0.01 4.69
N ILE A 281 -12.70 0.21 5.76
CA ILE A 281 -12.02 1.49 6.03
C ILE A 281 -11.06 1.83 4.88
N TYR A 282 -10.21 0.88 4.49
CA TYR A 282 -9.22 1.10 3.43
C TYR A 282 -9.88 1.31 2.07
N ALA A 283 -10.90 0.52 1.72
CA ALA A 283 -11.65 0.64 0.47
C ALA A 283 -12.30 2.03 0.31
N ARG A 284 -12.91 2.55 1.38
CA ARG A 284 -13.47 3.91 1.39
C ARG A 284 -12.42 4.99 1.16
N GLN A 285 -11.25 4.84 1.80
CA GLN A 285 -10.12 5.76 1.61
C GLN A 285 -9.57 5.68 0.18
N ALA A 286 -9.43 4.48 -0.37
CA ALA A 286 -8.96 4.26 -1.74
C ALA A 286 -9.94 4.87 -2.76
N ALA A 287 -11.24 4.62 -2.62
CA ALA A 287 -12.26 5.16 -3.51
C ALA A 287 -12.26 6.70 -3.50
N LEU A 288 -12.24 7.31 -2.32
CA LEU A 288 -12.17 8.77 -2.18
C LEU A 288 -10.87 9.32 -2.76
N LYS A 289 -9.73 8.70 -2.45
CA LYS A 289 -8.43 9.14 -2.95
C LYS A 289 -8.36 9.11 -4.46
N VAL A 290 -8.70 7.97 -5.08
CA VAL A 290 -8.62 7.80 -6.53
C VAL A 290 -9.52 8.79 -7.25
N ALA A 291 -10.77 8.96 -6.79
CA ALA A 291 -11.72 9.83 -7.47
C ALA A 291 -11.48 11.32 -7.20
N ALA A 292 -11.27 11.72 -5.95
CA ALA A 292 -11.10 13.13 -5.59
C ALA A 292 -9.73 13.67 -6.02
N ASP A 293 -8.63 12.96 -5.71
CA ASP A 293 -7.30 13.35 -6.20
C ASP A 293 -7.28 13.26 -7.73
N GLY A 294 -7.87 12.21 -8.31
CA GLY A 294 -7.96 12.02 -9.75
C GLY A 294 -8.61 13.20 -10.46
N LEU A 295 -9.78 13.65 -9.97
CA LEU A 295 -10.47 14.81 -10.50
C LEU A 295 -9.63 16.08 -10.33
N GLN A 296 -9.12 16.33 -9.12
CA GLN A 296 -8.33 17.52 -8.81
C GLN A 296 -7.14 17.65 -9.77
N TRP A 297 -6.36 16.58 -9.92
CA TRP A 297 -5.15 16.61 -10.73
C TRP A 297 -5.44 16.56 -12.23
N ALA A 298 -6.50 15.87 -12.67
CA ALA A 298 -6.94 15.93 -14.06
C ALA A 298 -7.36 17.36 -14.45
N ILE A 299 -8.12 18.07 -13.59
CA ILE A 299 -8.45 19.49 -13.78
C ILE A 299 -7.18 20.33 -13.84
N GLY A 300 -6.27 20.15 -12.87
CA GLY A 300 -4.99 20.88 -12.83
C GLY A 300 -4.11 20.62 -14.06
N ALA A 301 -4.23 19.46 -14.69
CA ALA A 301 -3.54 19.09 -15.92
C ALA A 301 -4.27 19.54 -17.21
N GLY A 302 -5.42 20.21 -17.09
CA GLY A 302 -6.16 20.76 -18.24
C GLY A 302 -7.06 19.75 -18.95
N GLN A 303 -7.67 18.82 -18.22
CA GLN A 303 -8.67 17.91 -18.77
C GLN A 303 -9.85 18.67 -19.41
N SER A 304 -10.43 18.11 -20.48
CA SER A 304 -11.41 18.81 -21.34
C SER A 304 -12.89 18.47 -21.07
N ASP A 305 -13.18 17.48 -20.22
CA ASP A 305 -14.53 17.00 -19.96
C ASP A 305 -15.18 17.73 -18.76
N PRO A 306 -16.18 18.60 -18.98
CA PRO A 306 -16.87 19.29 -17.88
C PRO A 306 -17.68 18.34 -16.99
N ASN A 307 -17.98 17.13 -17.46
CA ASN A 307 -18.77 16.12 -16.75
C ASN A 307 -17.91 15.06 -16.04
N LEU A 308 -16.57 15.21 -16.03
CA LEU A 308 -15.67 14.21 -15.44
C LEU A 308 -16.04 13.84 -13.99
N ALA A 309 -16.46 14.83 -13.19
CA ALA A 309 -16.92 14.60 -11.81
C ALA A 309 -18.10 13.61 -11.71
N ASN A 310 -19.04 13.68 -12.67
CA ASN A 310 -20.17 12.76 -12.76
C ASN A 310 -19.73 11.39 -13.29
N SER A 311 -18.84 11.35 -14.29
CA SER A 311 -18.27 10.12 -14.85
C SER A 311 -17.46 9.32 -13.82
N LEU A 312 -16.92 9.98 -12.79
CA LEU A 312 -16.23 9.36 -11.66
C LEU A 312 -17.18 8.81 -10.59
N ASN A 313 -18.48 9.09 -10.70
CA ASN A 313 -19.49 8.70 -9.72
C ASN A 313 -19.16 9.17 -8.28
N LEU A 314 -18.71 10.42 -8.15
CA LEU A 314 -18.43 11.04 -6.85
C LEU A 314 -19.59 10.94 -5.84
N PRO A 315 -20.88 11.08 -6.23
CA PRO A 315 -21.99 10.89 -5.30
C PRO A 315 -21.98 9.52 -4.61
N ALA A 316 -21.78 8.43 -5.35
CA ALA A 316 -21.71 7.09 -4.76
C ALA A 316 -20.47 6.92 -3.85
N ILE A 317 -19.33 7.51 -4.24
CA ILE A 317 -18.09 7.46 -3.44
C ILE A 317 -18.24 8.21 -2.12
N TYR A 318 -18.93 9.35 -2.13
CA TYR A 318 -19.25 10.08 -0.89
C TYR A 318 -20.28 9.33 -0.05
N GLN A 319 -21.30 8.74 -0.65
CA GLN A 319 -22.27 7.92 0.07
C GLN A 319 -21.60 6.71 0.73
N ALA A 320 -20.63 6.08 0.07
CA ALA A 320 -19.85 4.97 0.60
C ALA A 320 -19.06 5.34 1.87
N GLN A 321 -18.82 6.62 2.16
CA GLN A 321 -18.16 7.05 3.40
C GLN A 321 -19.03 6.82 4.66
N ALA A 322 -20.32 6.57 4.49
CA ALA A 322 -21.21 6.24 5.59
C ALA A 322 -20.68 5.03 6.39
N GLY A 323 -20.78 5.13 7.72
CA GLY A 323 -20.30 4.10 8.64
C GLY A 323 -18.80 4.13 8.94
N MET A 324 -18.00 5.04 8.34
CA MET A 324 -16.56 5.13 8.58
C MET A 324 -16.21 5.21 10.07
N ILE A 325 -16.83 6.12 10.82
CA ILE A 325 -16.54 6.31 12.26
C ILE A 325 -16.89 5.06 13.07
N ALA A 326 -18.03 4.42 12.79
CA ALA A 326 -18.44 3.20 13.47
C ALA A 326 -17.46 2.02 13.22
N ASP A 327 -17.01 1.87 11.98
CA ASP A 327 -15.97 0.90 11.63
C ASP A 327 -14.65 1.20 12.35
N MET A 328 -14.28 2.48 12.46
CA MET A 328 -13.08 2.87 13.20
C MET A 328 -13.20 2.56 14.68
N ASP A 329 -14.34 2.82 15.31
CA ASP A 329 -14.60 2.51 16.73
C ASP A 329 -14.48 1.01 17.01
N CYS A 330 -15.16 0.18 16.21
CA CYS A 330 -15.07 -1.29 16.32
C CYS A 330 -13.62 -1.78 16.17
N THR A 331 -12.86 -1.17 15.26
CA THR A 331 -11.45 -1.52 15.03
C THR A 331 -10.58 -1.20 16.25
N VAL A 332 -10.81 -0.07 16.94
CA VAL A 332 -10.01 0.29 18.12
C VAL A 332 -10.13 -0.75 19.21
N GLU A 333 -11.36 -1.18 19.51
CA GLU A 333 -11.62 -2.21 20.53
C GLU A 333 -10.91 -3.53 20.18
N ALA A 334 -11.00 -3.93 18.91
CA ALA A 334 -10.34 -5.14 18.43
C ALA A 334 -8.80 -5.06 18.48
N LEU A 335 -8.21 -3.92 18.10
CA LEU A 335 -6.76 -3.71 18.16
C LEU A 335 -6.24 -3.75 19.61
N VAL A 336 -6.94 -3.10 20.53
CA VAL A 336 -6.58 -3.10 21.97
C VAL A 336 -6.65 -4.52 22.53
N LYS A 337 -7.70 -5.28 22.19
CA LYS A 337 -7.85 -6.68 22.61
C LYS A 337 -6.76 -7.59 22.03
N ALA A 338 -6.38 -7.38 20.76
CA ALA A 338 -5.37 -8.16 20.07
C ALA A 338 -3.94 -7.90 20.60
N PHE A 339 -3.69 -6.71 21.14
CA PHE A 339 -2.38 -6.28 21.62
C PHE A 339 -2.47 -5.66 23.02
N PRO A 340 -2.71 -6.45 24.07
CA PRO A 340 -2.79 -5.94 25.43
C PRO A 340 -1.46 -5.32 25.88
N ALA A 341 -1.56 -4.32 26.76
CA ALA A 341 -0.41 -3.70 27.43
C ALA A 341 0.48 -4.77 28.10
#